data_AF-A0A7S3EVE3-F1
#
_entry.id   AF-A0A7S3EVE3-F1
#
_cell.length_a   1.000
_cell.length_b   1.000
_cell.length_c   1.000
_cell.angle_alpha   90.00
_cell.angle_beta   90.00
_cell.angle_gamma   90.00
#
_symmetry.space_group_name_H-M   'P 1'
#
loop_
_entity.id
_entity.type
_entity.pdbx_description
1 polymer ?
#
loop_
_entity_poly.entity_id
_entity_poly.type
_entity_poly.pdbx_seq_one_letter_code
_entity_poly.pdbx_strand_id
1 'polypeptide(L)'
;MIELHVHSPAVPSIDLLDLPGLKSSPGPEDAPDMPQQVEALVRSQIERYRDSAVFLATIDSCTKAEMCLGMKLIVEYGLQDRTIGVLTKCDNLGMRPMRALPA
;
A
#
# COMPACT_ATOMS: atom_id res chain seq x y z
N MET A 1 -9.45 -10.25 -11.14
CA MET A 1 -8.37 -9.41 -11.68
C MET A 1 -8.97 -8.60 -12.81
N ILE A 2 -8.83 -7.28 -12.77
CA ILE A 2 -9.30 -6.40 -13.84
C ILE A 2 -8.05 -6.02 -14.65
N GLU A 3 -8.07 -6.31 -15.94
CA GLU A 3 -7.00 -5.94 -16.86
C GLU A 3 -7.45 -4.75 -17.72
N LEU A 4 -6.66 -3.69 -17.74
CA LEU A 4 -6.92 -2.48 -18.49
C LEU A 4 -5.72 -2.14 -19.38
N HIS A 5 -5.92 -2.14 -20.69
CA HIS A 5 -4.91 -1.73 -21.65
C HIS A 5 -5.16 -0.28 -22.09
N VAL A 6 -4.23 0.61 -21.75
CA VAL A 6 -4.29 2.02 -22.15
C VAL A 6 -3.27 2.26 -23.26
N HIS A 7 -3.76 2.59 -24.46
CA HIS A 7 -2.92 2.94 -25.59
C HIS A 7 -2.91 4.46 -25.79
N SER A 8 -1.75 5.08 -25.61
CA SER A 8 -1.54 6.50 -25.90
C SER A 8 -0.11 6.74 -26.39
N PRO A 9 0.10 7.59 -27.40
CA PRO A 9 1.44 7.94 -27.88
C PRO A 9 2.23 8.79 -26.87
N ALA A 10 1.58 9.31 -25.83
CA ALA A 10 2.18 10.19 -24.83
C ALA A 10 2.56 9.46 -23.51
N VAL A 11 2.31 8.16 -23.40
CA VAL A 11 2.62 7.37 -22.19
C VAL A 11 3.64 6.28 -22.50
N PRO A 12 4.55 5.98 -21.57
CA PRO A 12 5.47 4.86 -21.72
C PRO A 12 4.73 3.52 -21.60
N SER A 13 5.26 2.48 -22.25
CA SER A 13 4.79 1.11 -22.07
C SER A 13 5.24 0.59 -20.70
N ILE A 14 4.32 0.59 -19.72
CA ILE A 14 4.57 0.12 -18.36
C ILE A 14 3.36 -0.69 -17.90
N ASP A 15 3.62 -1.82 -17.25
CA ASP A 15 2.61 -2.59 -16.53
C ASP A 15 2.51 -2.09 -15.09
N LEU A 16 1.30 -1.68 -14.68
CA LEU A 16 1.01 -1.27 -13.32
C LEU A 16 0.01 -2.24 -12.69
N LEU A 17 0.38 -2.78 -11.53
CA LEU A 17 -0.47 -3.62 -10.72
C LEU A 17 -0.93 -2.83 -9.50
N ASP A 18 -2.24 -2.61 -9.39
CA ASP A 18 -2.85 -2.04 -8.18
C ASP A 18 -3.32 -3.16 -7.25
N LEU A 19 -2.93 -3.06 -5.98
CA LEU A 19 -3.24 -4.06 -4.95
C LEU A 19 -4.16 -3.46 -3.91
N PRO A 20 -5.14 -4.22 -3.40
CA PRO A 20 -5.97 -3.76 -2.30
C PRO A 20 -5.12 -3.39 -1.08
N GLY A 21 -5.45 -2.27 -0.45
CA GLY A 21 -4.74 -1.77 0.72
C GLY A 21 -4.81 -2.76 1.89
N LEU A 22 -3.66 -3.02 2.51
CA LEU A 22 -3.57 -3.88 3.69
C LEU A 22 -4.36 -3.27 4.85
N LYS A 23 -5.22 -4.07 5.47
CA LYS A 23 -6.01 -3.70 6.65
C LYS A 23 -5.63 -4.60 7.82
N SER A 24 -5.52 -4.05 9.03
CA SER A 24 -5.35 -4.85 10.25
C SER A 24 -6.66 -5.42 10.79
N SER A 25 -7.80 -4.85 10.38
CA SER A 25 -9.12 -5.25 10.85
C SER A 25 -10.15 -5.13 9.72
N PRO A 26 -11.17 -6.00 9.68
CA PRO A 26 -12.28 -5.84 8.75
C PRO A 26 -13.05 -4.56 9.08
N GLY A 27 -13.50 -3.85 8.05
CA GLY A 27 -14.44 -2.75 8.17
C GLY A 27 -15.87 -3.24 8.50
N PRO A 28 -16.81 -2.31 8.72
CA PRO A 28 -18.18 -2.64 9.13
C PRO A 28 -18.95 -3.51 8.12
N GLU A 29 -18.61 -3.41 6.83
CA GLU A 29 -19.23 -4.14 5.72
C GLU A 29 -18.35 -5.28 5.20
N ASP A 30 -17.14 -5.43 5.73
CA ASP A 30 -16.16 -6.39 5.26
C ASP A 30 -16.42 -7.76 5.89
N ALA A 31 -16.17 -8.82 5.12
CA ALA A 31 -16.13 -10.17 5.67
C ALA A 31 -15.02 -10.28 6.73
N PRO A 32 -15.21 -11.06 7.80
CA PRO A 32 -14.25 -11.15 8.91
C PRO A 32 -12.86 -11.65 8.48
N ASP A 33 -12.78 -12.40 7.38
CA ASP A 33 -11.57 -12.96 6.79
C ASP A 33 -10.94 -12.08 5.69
N MET A 34 -11.56 -10.95 5.33
CA MET A 34 -11.03 -10.05 4.30
C MET A 34 -9.56 -9.64 4.54
N PRO A 35 -9.13 -9.25 5.76
CA PRO A 35 -7.73 -8.87 6.00
C PRO A 35 -6.73 -9.96 5.61
N GLN A 36 -7.06 -11.22 5.91
CA GLN A 36 -6.21 -12.37 5.60
C GLN A 36 -6.18 -12.67 4.10
N GLN A 37 -7.33 -12.54 3.42
CA GLN A 37 -7.40 -12.70 1.97
C GLN A 37 -6.59 -11.63 1.23
N VAL A 38 -6.67 -10.37 1.67
CA VAL A 38 -5.90 -9.25 1.10
C VAL A 38 -4.41 -9.46 1.32
N GLU A 39 -4.00 -9.86 2.52
CA GLU A 39 -2.59 -10.15 2.81
C GLU A 39 -2.07 -11.32 1.95
N ALA A 40 -2.84 -12.41 1.85
CA ALA A 40 -2.48 -13.56 1.03
C ALA A 40 -2.34 -13.19 -0.46
N LEU A 41 -3.24 -12.33 -0.98
CA LEU A 41 -3.14 -11.82 -2.33
C LEU A 41 -1.85 -11.01 -2.52
N VAL A 42 -1.55 -10.07 -1.64
CA VAL A 42 -0.33 -9.25 -1.71
C VAL A 42 0.92 -10.13 -1.68
N ARG A 43 0.99 -11.11 -0.76
CA ARG A 43 2.10 -12.06 -0.68
C ARG A 43 2.28 -12.86 -1.97
N SER A 44 1.18 -13.35 -2.56
CA SER A 44 1.24 -14.10 -3.84
C SER A 44 1.82 -13.26 -4.99
N GLN A 45 1.53 -11.96 -5.03
CA GLN A 45 2.02 -11.06 -6.08
C GLN A 45 3.49 -10.70 -5.83
N ILE A 46 3.87 -10.46 -4.57
CA ILE A 46 5.27 -10.27 -4.19
C ILE A 46 6.11 -11.47 -4.61
N GLU A 47 5.68 -12.70 -4.30
CA GLU A 47 6.42 -13.91 -4.66
C GLU A 47 6.52 -14.10 -6.17
N ARG A 48 5.47 -13.74 -6.92
CA ARG A 48 5.45 -13.86 -8.38
C ARG A 48 6.37 -12.85 -9.08
N TYR A 49 6.50 -11.64 -8.54
CA TYR A 49 7.17 -10.52 -9.21
C TYR A 49 8.43 -10.01 -8.51
N ARG A 50 8.87 -10.64 -7.41
CA ARG A 50 10.05 -10.21 -6.61
C ARG A 50 11.31 -9.91 -7.43
N ASP A 51 11.53 -10.64 -8.51
CA ASP A 51 12.78 -10.54 -9.29
C ASP A 51 12.70 -9.53 -10.45
N SER A 52 11.50 -9.10 -10.85
CA SER A 52 11.26 -8.28 -12.05
C SER A 52 10.44 -7.00 -11.80
N ALA A 53 9.81 -6.83 -10.64
CA ALA A 53 9.02 -5.66 -10.31
C ALA A 53 9.73 -4.70 -9.35
N VAL A 54 9.28 -3.44 -9.40
CA VAL A 54 9.60 -2.39 -8.42
C VAL A 54 8.37 -2.21 -7.53
N PHE A 55 8.57 -2.20 -6.22
CA PHE A 55 7.51 -2.06 -5.24
C PHE A 55 7.37 -0.60 -4.80
N LEU A 56 6.13 -0.12 -4.69
CA LEU A 56 5.83 1.23 -4.20
C LEU A 56 5.18 1.11 -2.82
N ALA A 57 5.92 1.52 -1.78
CA ALA A 57 5.43 1.53 -0.41
C ALA A 57 4.84 2.89 -0.08
N THR A 58 3.52 3.02 -0.16
CA THR A 58 2.82 4.24 0.24
C THR A 58 2.72 4.33 1.76
N ILE A 59 3.20 5.43 2.32
CA ILE A 59 3.21 5.71 3.76
C ILE A 59 2.47 7.02 3.98
N ASP A 60 1.50 7.03 4.88
CA ASP A 60 0.83 8.26 5.29
C ASP A 60 1.80 9.09 6.14
N SER A 61 2.01 10.35 5.75
CA SER A 61 2.97 11.25 6.39
C SER A 61 2.69 11.50 7.88
N CYS A 62 1.45 11.29 8.34
CA CYS A 62 1.08 11.40 9.75
C CYS A 62 1.33 10.12 10.55
N THR A 63 1.64 9.01 9.88
CA THR A 63 1.86 7.70 10.50
C THR A 63 3.34 7.35 10.54
N LYS A 64 3.78 6.65 11.59
CA LYS A 64 5.14 6.12 11.64
C LYS A 64 5.29 5.00 10.61
N ALA A 65 6.40 4.99 9.88
CA ALA A 65 6.71 3.94 8.90
C ALA A 65 6.66 2.51 9.51
N GLU A 66 7.02 2.37 10.78
CA GLU A 66 6.98 1.11 11.56
C GLU A 66 5.56 0.53 11.70
N MET A 67 4.54 1.40 11.65
CA MET A 67 3.14 0.98 11.75
C MET A 67 2.55 0.62 10.38
N CYS A 68 3.25 0.92 9.29
CA CYS A 68 2.81 0.56 7.95
C CYS A 68 2.99 -0.95 7.71
N LEU A 69 1.87 -1.65 7.47
CA LEU A 69 1.87 -3.08 7.19
C LEU A 69 2.66 -3.42 5.92
N GLY A 70 2.58 -2.57 4.89
CA GLY A 70 3.35 -2.77 3.65
C GLY A 70 4.85 -2.76 3.90
N MET A 71 5.33 -1.87 4.78
CA MET A 71 6.75 -1.81 5.12
C MET A 71 7.22 -3.06 5.87
N LYS A 72 6.37 -3.64 6.74
CA LYS A 72 6.68 -4.92 7.42
C LYS A 72 6.88 -6.04 6.41
N LEU A 73 6.01 -6.16 5.41
CA LEU A 73 6.13 -7.18 4.36
C LEU A 73 7.40 -6.98 3.52
N ILE A 74 7.74 -5.73 3.19
CA ILE A 74 8.97 -5.43 2.43
C ILE A 74 10.23 -5.85 3.18
N VAL A 75 10.27 -5.59 4.50
CA VAL A 75 11.38 -6.04 5.36
C VAL A 75 11.40 -7.56 5.50
N GLU A 76 10.22 -8.19 5.68
CA GLU A 76 10.08 -9.65 5.78
C GLU A 76 10.61 -10.38 4.52
N TYR A 77 10.29 -9.86 3.33
CA TYR A 77 10.74 -10.44 2.06
C TYR A 77 12.10 -9.92 1.58
N GLY A 78 12.73 -8.97 2.30
CA GLY A 78 14.04 -8.42 1.97
C GLY A 78 14.07 -7.57 0.69
N LEU A 79 12.99 -6.88 0.35
CA LEU A 79 12.80 -6.17 -0.93
C LEU A 79 13.20 -4.68 -0.86
N GLN A 80 14.04 -4.31 0.11
CA GLN A 80 14.39 -2.92 0.39
C GLN A 80 15.18 -2.25 -0.75
N ASP A 81 15.95 -3.04 -1.49
CA ASP A 81 16.71 -2.61 -2.68
C ASP A 81 15.82 -2.29 -3.89
N ARG A 82 14.59 -2.82 -3.90
CA ARG A 82 13.62 -2.74 -5.01
C ARG A 82 12.34 -2.00 -4.63
N THR A 83 12.34 -1.34 -3.48
CA THR A 83 11.18 -0.61 -2.98
C THR A 83 11.43 0.89 -2.98
N ILE A 84 10.48 1.64 -3.54
CA ILE A 84 10.42 3.09 -3.44
C ILE A 84 9.40 3.45 -2.34
N GLY A 85 9.87 4.11 -1.28
CA GLY A 85 9.00 4.66 -0.24
C GLY A 85 8.36 5.97 -0.70
N VAL A 86 7.02 6.00 -0.75
CA VAL A 86 6.24 7.17 -1.18
C VAL A 86 5.50 7.73 0.02
N LEU A 87 5.91 8.92 0.47
CA LEU A 87 5.21 9.66 1.52
C LEU A 87 4.01 10.38 0.92
N THR A 88 2.83 10.11 1.45
CA THR A 88 1.54 10.61 0.96
C THR A 88 0.82 11.44 2.03
N LYS A 89 -0.17 12.23 1.61
CA LYS A 89 -0.98 13.10 2.48
C LYS A 89 -0.17 14.10 3.31
N CYS A 90 0.87 14.68 2.71
CA CYS A 90 1.73 15.67 3.37
C CYS A 90 0.99 16.98 3.70
N ASP A 91 -0.19 17.19 3.13
CA ASP A 91 -1.13 18.26 3.49
C ASP A 91 -1.64 18.13 4.93
N ASN A 92 -1.71 16.92 5.47
CA ASN A 92 -2.12 16.69 6.87
C ASN A 92 -0.98 16.90 7.88
N LEU A 93 0.25 17.14 7.40
CA LEU A 93 1.41 17.33 8.26
C LEU A 93 1.25 18.62 9.08
N GLY A 94 1.05 18.48 10.40
CA GLY A 94 0.85 19.61 11.31
C GLY A 94 -0.62 19.93 11.63
N MET A 95 -1.58 19.24 11.01
CA MET A 95 -2.97 19.25 11.48
C MET A 95 -3.03 18.45 12.78
N ARG A 96 -2.91 19.16 13.92
CA ARG A 96 -3.24 18.58 15.22
C ARG A 96 -4.69 18.12 15.14
N PRO A 97 -5.04 16.88 15.52
CA PRO A 97 -6.44 16.56 15.76
C PRO A 97 -6.94 17.61 16.75
N MET A 98 -7.95 18.37 16.37
CA MET A 98 -8.67 19.24 17.31
C MET A 98 -9.11 18.31 18.44
N ARG A 99 -8.38 18.34 19.56
CA ARG A 99 -8.90 17.81 20.82
C ARG A 99 -10.23 18.49 20.98
N ALA A 100 -11.31 17.70 21.04
CA ALA A 100 -12.63 18.18 21.38
C ALA A 100 -12.46 19.11 22.59
N LEU A 101 -12.70 20.40 22.38
CA LEU A 101 -12.77 21.38 23.45
C LEU A 101 -13.91 20.89 24.36
N PRO A 102 -13.68 20.69 25.67
CA PRO A 102 -14.79 20.42 26.58
C PRO A 102 -15.76 21.59 26.49
N ALA A 103 -17.05 21.25 26.32
CA ALA A 103 -18.17 22.17 26.21
C ALA A 103 -18.31 23.07 27.45
#